data_AF-A0A243RTZ9-F1
#
_entry.id   AF-A0A243RTZ9-F1
#
_cell.length_a   1.000
_cell.length_b   1.000
_cell.length_c   1.000
_cell.angle_alpha   90.00
_cell.angle_beta   90.00
_cell.angle_gamma   90.00
#
_symmetry.space_group_name_H-M   'P 1'
#
loop_
_entity.id
_entity.type
_entity.pdbx_description
1 polymer ?
#
loop_
_entity_poly.entity_id
_entity_poly.type
_entity_poly.pdbx_seq_one_letter_code
_entity_poly.pdbx_strand_id
1 'polypeptide(L)'
;MAYSPARPRRRILPYLLAVVLAIGLIAGLRWFFGRSGESKPSACSGESAKIRVASSQDKIWILREVAKEYSGRTVAGRCAEVVIDEANSGTAMRALARGWKEQTDGERPDVWSPAASAWVTLLRQQAAGTDGTVPVADGKPVPIVTAPLVFAMPKPMAEALGWPGKAIGWAELAGLAADPKGWAKYGHPEWGQFKLGKTNPNYSTSGLNATIGAYFAATGTTSDLTAGDIADARTRDFVKGVEQSIVHYGDISMTFLGNLLRADDRGESMAYISAITVEENSVTDYNRGNPSGNPATLGEHAPPRTPLVAVSPKEGTLFSDHPYVPLTWMDPARKAVADDFLTYLHSAPVQARFQSYGYRGFDGKLGPQATRENGVIPDATITTLNLPTPTVLDKVLRSWSELRKRANVLIVVDKSGSMEEEAAGTGESRLELAKKAAINALPQFRGDDKVGLWAFSTRQDGDRDYRELVPVDSVSKIGPALRDELGGLTAGGGTGLYDTTLAAVERMRGARDAGAINAVVFLTDGKNEKNGGSDLANLLGRLNPDVRLFTIGYGEGADQGVLKRIAEATDGAAYDSSRADTIDQVFTSVISNF
;
A
#
# COMPACT_ATOMS: atom_id res chain seq x y z
N MET A 1 -47.20 -25.75 -62.66
CA MET A 1 -47.65 -24.45 -63.20
C MET A 1 -46.73 -23.37 -62.64
N ALA A 2 -46.00 -22.69 -63.51
CA ALA A 2 -45.11 -21.60 -63.13
C ALA A 2 -45.93 -20.33 -62.85
N TYR A 3 -45.60 -19.61 -61.76
CA TYR A 3 -46.11 -18.26 -61.52
C TYR A 3 -44.97 -17.38 -60.99
N SER A 4 -44.58 -16.38 -61.78
CA SER A 4 -43.61 -15.35 -61.42
C SER A 4 -44.20 -14.38 -60.37
N PRO A 5 -43.42 -13.92 -59.38
CA PRO A 5 -43.86 -12.90 -58.44
C PRO A 5 -43.67 -11.48 -59.00
N ALA A 6 -44.67 -10.62 -58.76
CA ALA A 6 -44.63 -9.18 -59.04
C ALA A 6 -43.75 -8.44 -58.02
N ARG A 7 -42.91 -7.49 -58.49
CA ARG A 7 -42.08 -6.61 -57.66
C ARG A 7 -42.90 -5.44 -57.07
N PRO A 8 -42.80 -5.13 -55.76
CA PRO A 8 -43.27 -3.86 -55.22
C PRO A 8 -42.19 -2.76 -55.29
N ARG A 9 -42.58 -1.57 -55.76
CA ARG A 9 -41.80 -0.32 -55.81
C ARG A 9 -41.35 0.12 -54.40
N ARG A 10 -40.04 0.29 -54.19
CA ARG A 10 -39.47 0.90 -52.96
C ARG A 10 -39.69 2.42 -52.95
N ARG A 11 -40.38 2.93 -51.92
CA ARG A 11 -40.47 4.37 -51.60
C ARG A 11 -39.22 4.79 -50.80
N ILE A 12 -38.17 5.23 -51.51
CA ILE A 12 -36.87 5.63 -50.89
C ILE A 12 -36.87 7.11 -50.46
N LEU A 13 -37.82 7.92 -50.94
CA LEU A 13 -37.80 9.37 -50.75
C LEU A 13 -38.03 9.90 -49.32
N PRO A 14 -38.84 9.28 -48.42
CA PRO A 14 -39.05 9.85 -47.08
C PRO A 14 -37.87 9.57 -46.11
N TYR A 15 -37.02 8.57 -46.38
CA TYR A 15 -35.89 8.23 -45.51
C TYR A 15 -34.68 9.16 -45.69
N LEU A 16 -34.45 9.66 -46.91
CA LEU A 16 -33.34 10.59 -47.17
C LEU A 16 -33.57 11.96 -46.50
N LEU A 17 -34.82 12.43 -46.43
CA LEU A 17 -35.13 13.71 -45.77
C LEU A 17 -34.91 13.65 -44.25
N ALA A 18 -35.24 12.51 -43.62
CA ALA A 18 -35.05 12.31 -42.18
C ALA A 18 -33.56 12.25 -41.78
N VAL A 19 -32.71 11.64 -42.62
CA VAL A 19 -31.26 11.57 -42.37
C VAL A 19 -30.60 12.94 -42.49
N VAL A 20 -31.00 13.77 -43.47
CA VAL A 20 -30.46 15.12 -43.63
C VAL A 20 -30.85 16.03 -42.45
N LEU A 21 -32.09 15.93 -41.96
CA LEU A 21 -32.53 16.67 -40.78
C LEU A 21 -31.80 16.23 -39.49
N ALA A 22 -31.55 14.93 -39.32
CA ALA A 22 -30.80 14.42 -38.17
C ALA A 22 -29.33 14.88 -38.17
N ILE A 23 -28.68 14.89 -39.34
CA ILE A 23 -27.29 15.36 -39.47
C ILE A 23 -27.22 16.88 -39.22
N GLY A 24 -28.20 17.65 -39.71
CA GLY A 24 -28.28 19.09 -39.44
C GLY A 24 -28.46 19.41 -37.96
N LEU A 25 -29.27 18.63 -37.24
CA LEU A 25 -29.48 18.81 -35.80
C LEU A 25 -28.23 18.47 -34.98
N ILE A 26 -27.53 17.40 -35.36
CA ILE A 26 -26.27 16.97 -34.70
C ILE A 26 -25.16 18.01 -34.95
N ALA A 27 -25.05 18.55 -36.17
CA ALA A 27 -24.09 19.60 -36.49
C ALA A 27 -24.40 20.91 -35.76
N GLY A 28 -25.68 21.29 -35.67
CA GLY A 28 -26.12 22.48 -34.93
C GLY A 28 -25.88 22.37 -33.42
N LEU A 29 -26.16 21.21 -32.82
CA LEU A 29 -25.86 20.93 -31.41
C LEU A 29 -24.36 20.95 -31.12
N ARG A 30 -23.52 20.40 -32.01
CA ARG A 30 -22.05 20.47 -31.88
C ARG A 30 -21.50 21.89 -31.96
N TRP A 31 -22.10 22.75 -32.80
CA TRP A 31 -21.66 24.14 -32.93
C TRP A 31 -22.11 25.01 -31.75
N PHE A 32 -23.29 24.74 -31.18
CA PHE A 32 -23.82 25.50 -30.05
C PHE A 32 -23.24 25.07 -28.69
N PHE A 33 -23.01 23.77 -28.47
CA PHE A 33 -22.36 23.24 -27.25
C PHE A 33 -20.82 23.24 -27.32
N GLY A 34 -20.21 23.40 -28.49
CA GLY A 34 -18.75 23.49 -28.66
C GLY A 34 -18.13 24.84 -28.30
N ARG A 35 -18.91 25.77 -27.72
CA ARG A 35 -18.50 27.16 -27.46
C ARG A 35 -18.43 27.53 -25.97
N SER A 36 -18.46 26.56 -25.06
CA SER A 36 -17.98 26.75 -23.69
C SER A 36 -16.45 26.70 -23.70
N GLY A 37 -15.83 27.87 -23.58
CA GLY A 37 -14.38 28.02 -23.56
C GLY A 37 -13.76 27.36 -22.34
N GLU A 38 -13.36 26.09 -22.47
CA GLU A 38 -12.19 25.57 -21.77
C GLU A 38 -10.96 26.17 -22.47
N SER A 39 -10.37 27.18 -21.85
CA SER A 39 -9.01 27.60 -22.17
C SER A 39 -8.08 26.43 -21.82
N LYS A 40 -7.82 25.52 -22.77
CA LYS A 40 -6.67 24.64 -22.69
C LYS A 40 -5.43 25.52 -22.51
N PRO A 41 -4.60 25.33 -21.47
CA PRO A 41 -3.32 26.01 -21.38
C PRO A 41 -2.59 25.75 -22.70
N SER A 42 -2.08 26.79 -23.34
CA SER A 42 -1.26 26.65 -24.55
C SER A 42 -0.11 25.69 -24.22
N ALA A 43 -0.16 24.47 -24.73
CA ALA A 43 0.96 23.55 -24.61
C ALA A 43 2.19 24.25 -25.21
N CYS A 44 3.25 24.40 -24.42
CA CYS A 44 4.49 25.01 -24.90
C CYS A 44 4.96 24.34 -26.19
N SER A 45 5.32 25.15 -27.19
CA SER A 45 5.91 24.68 -28.44
C SER A 45 7.43 24.79 -28.33
N GLY A 46 8.09 23.73 -27.87
CA GLY A 46 9.55 23.68 -27.70
C GLY A 46 10.04 22.26 -27.38
N GLU A 47 11.36 22.08 -27.34
CA GLU A 47 11.98 20.81 -26.92
C GLU A 47 11.57 20.48 -25.47
N SER A 48 11.12 19.24 -25.23
CA SER A 48 10.63 18.81 -23.92
C SER A 48 11.80 18.55 -22.96
N ALA A 49 11.67 19.06 -21.74
CA ALA A 49 12.50 18.68 -20.60
C ALA A 49 11.60 17.91 -19.63
N LYS A 50 11.61 16.59 -19.79
CA LYS A 50 10.86 15.66 -18.94
C LYS A 50 11.66 15.33 -17.68
N ILE A 51 11.04 15.51 -16.52
CA ILE A 51 11.53 14.97 -15.26
C ILE A 51 10.60 13.89 -14.74
N ARG A 52 11.19 12.87 -14.12
CA ARG A 52 10.45 11.77 -13.49
C ARG A 52 10.62 11.82 -11.96
N VAL A 53 9.52 11.81 -11.23
CA VAL A 53 9.50 11.91 -9.76
C VAL A 53 9.00 10.59 -9.17
N ALA A 54 9.87 9.85 -8.47
CA ALA A 54 9.45 8.69 -7.69
C ALA A 54 8.90 9.15 -6.33
N SER A 55 7.61 8.97 -6.08
CA SER A 55 6.91 9.45 -4.88
C SER A 55 6.29 8.34 -4.05
N SER A 56 6.27 8.52 -2.72
CA SER A 56 5.47 7.70 -1.81
C SER A 56 3.98 7.70 -2.16
N GLN A 57 3.29 6.60 -1.83
CA GLN A 57 1.88 6.35 -2.16
C GLN A 57 0.92 7.38 -1.54
N ASP A 58 1.23 7.86 -0.34
CA ASP A 58 0.32 8.65 0.50
C ASP A 58 -0.15 9.96 -0.17
N LYS A 59 0.70 10.53 -1.05
CA LYS A 59 0.47 11.80 -1.74
C LYS A 59 0.32 11.66 -3.25
N ILE A 60 0.33 10.44 -3.76
CA ILE A 60 0.54 10.16 -5.19
C ILE A 60 -0.54 10.80 -6.07
N TRP A 61 -1.81 10.73 -5.66
CA TRP A 61 -2.93 11.22 -6.46
C TRP A 61 -2.91 12.74 -6.60
N ILE A 62 -2.75 13.46 -5.48
CA ILE A 62 -2.65 14.92 -5.47
C ILE A 62 -1.42 15.36 -6.27
N LEU A 63 -0.28 14.68 -6.10
CA LEU A 63 0.95 15.03 -6.80
C LEU A 63 0.85 14.82 -8.32
N ARG A 64 0.16 13.76 -8.77
CA ARG A 64 -0.15 13.52 -10.20
C ARG A 64 -1.01 14.63 -10.80
N GLU A 65 -2.05 15.08 -10.09
CA GLU A 65 -2.88 16.20 -10.54
C GLU A 65 -2.07 17.50 -10.65
N VAL A 66 -1.27 17.81 -9.62
CA VAL A 66 -0.42 19.01 -9.58
C VAL A 66 0.64 18.97 -10.69
N ALA A 67 1.26 17.82 -10.94
CA ALA A 67 2.23 17.63 -12.02
C ALA A 67 1.61 17.80 -13.42
N LYS A 68 0.37 17.30 -13.60
CA LYS A 68 -0.39 17.47 -14.83
C LYS A 68 -0.71 18.95 -15.10
N GLU A 69 -1.08 19.70 -14.06
CA GLU A 69 -1.35 21.15 -14.16
C GLU A 69 -0.07 21.99 -14.37
N TYR A 70 1.04 21.54 -13.82
CA TYR A 70 2.34 22.17 -14.01
C TYR A 70 2.89 21.96 -15.42
N SER A 71 2.73 20.76 -15.97
CA SER A 71 3.27 20.38 -17.28
C SER A 71 2.72 21.27 -18.40
N GLY A 72 3.55 21.59 -19.38
CA GLY A 72 3.21 22.54 -20.45
C GLY A 72 3.70 23.97 -20.21
N ARG A 73 4.45 24.23 -19.12
CA ARG A 73 5.15 25.50 -18.87
C ARG A 73 6.48 25.58 -19.60
N THR A 74 6.90 26.79 -19.96
CA THR A 74 8.26 27.03 -20.47
C THR A 74 9.20 27.34 -19.31
N VAL A 75 10.19 26.48 -19.08
CA VAL A 75 11.22 26.64 -18.04
C VAL A 75 12.59 26.55 -18.71
N ALA A 76 13.45 27.56 -18.52
CA ALA A 76 14.77 27.64 -19.14
C ALA A 76 14.75 27.39 -20.68
N GLY A 77 13.70 27.87 -21.37
CA GLY A 77 13.54 27.69 -22.82
C GLY A 77 13.09 26.29 -23.26
N ARG A 78 12.78 25.38 -22.32
CA ARG A 78 12.26 24.03 -22.57
C ARG A 78 10.81 23.91 -22.16
N CYS A 79 10.10 23.00 -22.82
CA CYS A 79 8.74 22.65 -22.46
C CYS A 79 8.77 21.64 -21.30
N ALA A 80 8.35 22.05 -20.10
CA ALA A 80 8.43 21.22 -18.91
C ALA A 80 7.37 20.10 -18.94
N GLU A 81 7.81 18.88 -18.68
CA GLU A 81 6.95 17.71 -18.48
C GLU A 81 7.33 17.05 -17.15
N VAL A 82 6.36 16.80 -16.28
CA VAL A 82 6.58 16.14 -14.99
C VAL A 82 5.73 14.88 -14.92
N VAL A 83 6.39 13.74 -14.76
CA VAL A 83 5.74 12.44 -14.56
C VAL A 83 5.97 11.98 -13.14
N ILE A 84 4.90 11.54 -12.48
CA ILE A 84 4.94 11.07 -11.10
C ILE A 84 4.71 9.56 -11.07
N ASP A 85 5.71 8.85 -10.57
CA ASP A 85 5.64 7.42 -10.33
C ASP A 85 5.42 7.12 -8.88
N GLU A 86 4.69 6.05 -8.67
CA GLU A 86 4.48 5.52 -7.35
C GLU A 86 5.66 4.63 -6.99
N ALA A 87 6.28 4.92 -5.86
CA ALA A 87 7.35 4.11 -5.31
C ALA A 87 7.29 4.13 -3.78
N ASN A 88 7.14 2.94 -3.19
CA ASN A 88 7.25 2.79 -1.74
C ASN A 88 8.60 3.33 -1.25
N SER A 89 8.58 4.12 -0.17
CA SER A 89 9.77 4.86 0.29
C SER A 89 10.96 3.94 0.61
N GLY A 90 10.72 2.81 1.29
CA GLY A 90 11.78 1.85 1.58
C GLY A 90 12.25 1.08 0.36
N THR A 91 11.35 0.73 -0.57
CA THR A 91 11.71 0.08 -1.84
C THR A 91 12.58 0.99 -2.71
N ALA A 92 12.17 2.25 -2.88
CA ALA A 92 12.93 3.26 -3.62
C ALA A 92 14.29 3.54 -2.96
N MET A 93 14.34 3.63 -1.62
CA MET A 93 15.59 3.80 -0.87
C MET A 93 16.57 2.67 -1.18
N ARG A 94 16.13 1.40 -1.10
CA ARG A 94 16.99 0.25 -1.43
C ARG A 94 17.40 0.24 -2.90
N ALA A 95 16.54 0.70 -3.81
CA ALA A 95 16.84 0.82 -5.25
C ALA A 95 17.95 1.81 -5.52
N LEU A 96 17.85 2.98 -4.89
CA LEU A 96 18.89 4.00 -4.94
C LEU A 96 20.20 3.51 -4.29
N ALA A 97 20.13 2.82 -3.15
CA ALA A 97 21.31 2.35 -2.41
C ALA A 97 22.12 1.29 -3.18
N ARG A 98 21.46 0.39 -3.93
CA ARG A 98 22.12 -0.66 -4.73
C ARG A 98 22.52 -0.20 -6.14
N GLY A 99 22.19 1.04 -6.51
CA GLY A 99 22.17 1.51 -7.89
C GLY A 99 20.88 1.10 -8.61
N TRP A 100 20.14 2.10 -9.08
CA TRP A 100 18.83 1.91 -9.73
C TRP A 100 18.95 1.04 -10.99
N LYS A 101 18.18 -0.04 -11.08
CA LYS A 101 18.19 -0.97 -12.22
C LYS A 101 16.90 -0.85 -12.99
N GLU A 102 16.94 -0.26 -14.18
CA GLU A 102 15.72 0.01 -14.95
C GLU A 102 14.91 -1.23 -15.30
N GLN A 103 15.56 -2.39 -15.40
CA GLN A 103 14.92 -3.67 -15.69
C GLN A 103 14.01 -4.17 -14.55
N THR A 104 14.33 -3.83 -13.30
CA THR A 104 13.59 -4.31 -12.11
C THR A 104 12.86 -3.20 -11.36
N ASP A 105 13.35 -1.96 -11.49
CA ASP A 105 12.92 -0.82 -10.68
C ASP A 105 12.05 0.15 -11.48
N GLY A 106 11.97 -0.03 -12.81
CA GLY A 106 11.32 0.89 -13.74
C GLY A 106 12.24 2.01 -14.21
N GLU A 107 11.73 2.94 -15.01
CA GLU A 107 12.50 4.08 -15.53
C GLU A 107 13.16 4.88 -14.39
N ARG A 108 14.43 5.25 -14.57
CA ARG A 108 15.20 5.94 -13.53
C ARG A 108 14.58 7.31 -13.18
N PRO A 109 14.34 7.61 -11.89
CA PRO A 109 13.81 8.91 -11.47
C PRO A 109 14.89 10.00 -11.57
N ASP A 110 14.45 11.25 -11.73
CA ASP A 110 15.25 12.46 -11.62
C ASP A 110 15.13 13.07 -10.21
N VAL A 111 13.97 12.87 -9.58
CA VAL A 111 13.67 13.34 -8.23
C VAL A 111 13.06 12.20 -7.43
N TRP A 112 13.47 12.08 -6.17
CA TRP A 112 12.84 11.18 -5.22
C TRP A 112 12.08 11.99 -4.17
N SER A 113 10.82 11.62 -3.92
CA SER A 113 10.01 12.18 -2.85
C SER A 113 9.46 11.08 -1.94
N PRO A 114 10.28 10.57 -0.99
CA PRO A 114 9.79 9.63 0.02
C PRO A 114 8.75 10.31 0.93
N ALA A 115 8.14 9.55 1.85
CA ALA A 115 7.23 10.16 2.83
C ALA A 115 7.95 10.85 3.99
N ALA A 116 9.22 10.48 4.27
CA ALA A 116 10.02 11.12 5.31
C ALA A 116 11.51 11.20 4.97
N SER A 117 12.18 12.24 5.49
CA SER A 117 13.63 12.43 5.48
C SER A 117 14.39 11.29 6.16
N ALA A 118 13.73 10.48 7.01
CA ALA A 118 14.29 9.26 7.58
C ALA A 118 14.84 8.30 6.51
N TRP A 119 14.18 8.23 5.35
CA TRP A 119 14.61 7.38 4.24
C TRP A 119 15.87 7.91 3.55
N VAL A 120 16.07 9.23 3.49
CA VAL A 120 17.29 9.84 2.96
C VAL A 120 18.47 9.56 3.89
N THR A 121 18.23 9.58 5.21
CA THR A 121 19.23 9.20 6.23
C THR A 121 19.64 7.73 6.07
N LEU A 122 18.67 6.82 5.88
CA LEU A 122 18.93 5.40 5.61
C LEU A 122 19.67 5.18 4.29
N LEU A 123 19.29 5.89 3.22
CA LEU A 123 19.97 5.81 1.93
C LEU A 123 21.46 6.13 2.08
N ARG A 124 21.79 7.23 2.77
CA ARG A 124 23.18 7.64 3.03
C ARG A 124 23.95 6.57 3.79
N GLN A 125 23.33 5.93 4.79
CA GLN A 125 23.97 4.84 5.54
C GLN A 125 24.21 3.58 4.70
N GLN A 126 23.22 3.16 3.90
CA GLN A 126 23.30 1.93 3.14
C GLN A 126 24.23 2.06 1.93
N ALA A 127 24.21 3.21 1.25
CA ALA A 127 25.11 3.48 0.13
C ALA A 127 26.57 3.65 0.58
N ALA A 128 26.83 4.17 1.78
CA ALA A 128 28.19 4.23 2.33
C ALA A 128 28.81 2.85 2.61
N GLY A 129 28.00 1.79 2.70
CA GLY A 129 28.44 0.41 2.84
C GLY A 129 28.73 -0.30 1.51
N THR A 130 28.51 0.36 0.38
CA THR A 130 28.82 -0.16 -0.97
C THR A 130 29.89 0.72 -1.64
N ASP A 131 30.42 0.31 -2.80
CA ASP A 131 31.33 1.15 -3.61
C ASP A 131 30.63 2.41 -4.20
N GLY A 132 29.39 2.69 -3.80
CA GLY A 132 28.45 3.58 -4.47
C GLY A 132 28.51 5.04 -4.03
N THR A 133 28.44 5.93 -5.00
CA THR A 133 28.11 7.34 -4.77
C THR A 133 26.68 7.47 -4.27
N VAL A 134 26.46 8.19 -3.17
CA VAL A 134 25.11 8.51 -2.71
C VAL A 134 24.45 9.39 -3.79
N PRO A 135 23.32 8.97 -4.41
CA PRO A 135 22.75 9.69 -5.55
C PRO A 135 21.93 10.92 -5.15
N VAL A 136 22.11 11.42 -3.93
CA VAL A 136 21.43 12.61 -3.41
C VAL A 136 22.48 13.65 -3.04
N ALA A 137 22.19 14.93 -3.32
CA ALA A 137 23.08 16.01 -2.93
C ALA A 137 23.20 16.15 -1.40
N ASP A 138 24.32 16.72 -0.96
CA ASP A 138 24.47 17.15 0.43
C ASP A 138 23.49 18.27 0.77
N GLY A 139 22.94 18.23 1.98
CA GLY A 139 21.95 19.19 2.44
C GLY A 139 20.77 18.55 3.17
N LYS A 140 19.96 19.42 3.78
CA LYS A 140 18.69 19.03 4.41
C LYS A 140 17.63 18.86 3.31
N PRO A 141 16.93 17.72 3.26
CA PRO A 141 15.82 17.55 2.33
C PRO A 141 14.75 18.65 2.56
N VAL A 142 14.14 19.14 1.47
CA VAL A 142 13.17 20.24 1.52
C VAL A 142 11.76 19.65 1.60
N PRO A 143 10.98 19.92 2.66
CA PRO A 143 9.62 19.39 2.77
C PRO A 143 8.67 20.00 1.74
N ILE A 144 7.71 19.24 1.22
CA ILE A 144 6.62 19.78 0.38
C ILE A 144 5.31 19.91 1.15
N VAL A 145 5.10 19.02 2.12
CA VAL A 145 4.00 18.97 3.08
C VAL A 145 4.47 18.20 4.31
N THR A 146 3.78 18.34 5.43
CA THR A 146 4.10 17.59 6.65
C THR A 146 2.86 16.92 7.24
N ALA A 147 3.05 15.77 7.89
CA ALA A 147 2.01 15.09 8.67
C ALA A 147 2.66 14.36 9.86
N PRO A 148 2.26 14.64 11.12
CA PRO A 148 2.76 13.89 12.27
C PRO A 148 2.20 12.46 12.25
N LEU A 149 3.00 11.50 12.74
CA LEU A 149 2.50 10.18 13.06
C LEU A 149 1.55 10.26 14.28
N VAL A 150 0.40 9.61 14.20
CA VAL A 150 -0.60 9.53 15.27
C VAL A 150 -1.07 8.09 15.46
N PHE A 151 -1.66 7.81 16.62
CA PHE A 151 -2.53 6.64 16.76
C PHE A 151 -3.92 7.04 16.28
N ALA A 152 -4.33 6.54 15.11
CA ALA A 152 -5.71 6.62 14.67
C ALA A 152 -6.52 5.59 15.46
N MET A 153 -7.35 6.06 16.38
CA MET A 153 -8.16 5.21 17.26
C MET A 153 -9.64 5.45 16.99
N PRO A 154 -10.49 4.40 16.94
CA PRO A 154 -11.93 4.61 16.98
C PRO A 154 -12.28 5.44 18.21
N LYS A 155 -13.05 6.52 18.01
CA LYS A 155 -13.32 7.52 19.05
C LYS A 155 -13.81 6.90 20.38
N PRO A 156 -14.74 5.93 20.41
CA PRO A 156 -15.18 5.31 21.67
C PRO A 156 -14.05 4.61 22.44
N MET A 157 -13.10 3.98 21.74
CA MET A 157 -11.94 3.34 22.36
C MET A 157 -10.95 4.35 22.93
N ALA A 158 -10.70 5.44 22.21
CA ALA A 158 -9.85 6.52 22.71
C ALA A 158 -10.45 7.16 23.98
N GLU A 159 -11.76 7.41 23.97
CA GLU A 159 -12.50 7.94 25.11
C GLU A 159 -12.48 6.99 26.31
N ALA A 160 -12.59 5.67 26.10
CA ALA A 160 -12.44 4.67 27.15
C ALA A 160 -11.05 4.68 27.82
N LEU A 161 -10.01 5.10 27.07
CA LEU A 161 -8.66 5.31 27.61
C LEU A 161 -8.47 6.70 28.28
N GLY A 162 -9.47 7.57 28.22
CA GLY A 162 -9.50 8.89 28.83
C GLY A 162 -9.15 10.05 27.88
N TRP A 163 -9.02 9.81 26.57
CA TRP A 163 -8.85 10.87 25.59
C TRP A 163 -10.12 11.77 25.51
N PRO A 164 -10.00 13.08 25.26
CA PRO A 164 -8.78 13.87 25.09
C PRO A 164 -8.18 14.37 26.41
N GLY A 165 -8.79 14.10 27.56
CA GLY A 165 -8.36 14.59 28.86
C GLY A 165 -7.08 13.93 29.40
N LYS A 166 -6.73 12.75 28.89
CA LYS A 166 -5.54 11.98 29.25
C LYS A 166 -4.71 11.68 28.01
N ALA A 167 -3.41 11.94 28.10
CA ALA A 167 -2.46 11.55 27.06
C ALA A 167 -2.31 10.03 27.00
N ILE A 168 -2.28 9.49 25.78
CA ILE A 168 -2.11 8.05 25.50
C ILE A 168 -0.77 7.89 24.79
N GLY A 169 0.08 7.00 25.31
CA GLY A 169 1.40 6.70 24.76
C GLY A 169 1.59 5.23 24.45
N TRP A 170 2.78 4.90 23.95
CA TRP A 170 3.15 3.51 23.65
C TRP A 170 3.07 2.60 24.86
N ALA A 171 3.40 3.11 26.06
CA ALA A 171 3.31 2.34 27.29
C ALA A 171 1.87 1.95 27.65
N GLU A 172 0.91 2.87 27.47
CA GLU A 172 -0.51 2.57 27.68
C GLU A 172 -1.03 1.52 26.70
N LEU A 173 -0.65 1.63 25.42
CA LEU A 173 -1.06 0.68 24.38
C LEU A 173 -0.42 -0.69 24.59
N ALA A 174 0.88 -0.75 24.89
CA ALA A 174 1.59 -2.00 25.19
C ALA A 174 1.03 -2.68 26.44
N GLY A 175 0.73 -1.91 27.49
CA GLY A 175 0.11 -2.41 28.71
C GLY A 175 -1.28 -3.00 28.48
N LEU A 176 -2.08 -2.38 27.60
CA LEU A 176 -3.39 -2.93 27.22
C LEU A 176 -3.27 -4.17 26.32
N ALA A 177 -2.32 -4.18 25.39
CA ALA A 177 -2.05 -5.33 24.53
C ALA A 177 -1.62 -6.59 25.32
N ALA A 178 -0.86 -6.40 26.40
CA ALA A 178 -0.39 -7.49 27.25
C ALA A 178 -1.43 -7.93 28.32
N ASP A 179 -2.51 -7.18 28.51
CA ASP A 179 -3.52 -7.48 29.53
C ASP A 179 -4.47 -8.58 29.01
N PRO A 180 -4.55 -9.76 29.63
CA PRO A 180 -5.42 -10.83 29.16
C PRO A 180 -6.91 -10.47 29.19
N LYS A 181 -7.30 -9.45 29.96
CA LYS A 181 -8.68 -8.92 29.95
C LYS A 181 -8.96 -8.05 28.71
N GLY A 182 -7.93 -7.56 28.02
CA GLY A 182 -8.08 -6.64 26.90
C GLY A 182 -9.00 -5.47 27.25
N TRP A 183 -9.94 -5.16 26.36
CA TRP A 183 -10.92 -4.10 26.56
C TRP A 183 -11.94 -4.36 27.69
N ALA A 184 -12.08 -5.58 28.19
CA ALA A 184 -12.90 -5.85 29.37
C ALA A 184 -12.38 -5.12 30.63
N LYS A 185 -11.09 -4.76 30.67
CA LYS A 185 -10.50 -3.89 31.71
C LYS A 185 -11.16 -2.52 31.78
N TYR A 186 -11.63 -2.03 30.64
CA TYR A 186 -12.28 -0.73 30.48
C TYR A 186 -13.81 -0.86 30.34
N GLY A 187 -14.38 -2.01 30.73
CA GLY A 187 -15.82 -2.23 30.68
C GLY A 187 -16.37 -2.65 29.32
N HIS A 188 -15.51 -2.96 28.35
CA HIS A 188 -15.88 -3.28 26.97
C HIS A 188 -15.39 -4.66 26.51
N PRO A 189 -15.86 -5.76 27.13
CA PRO A 189 -15.46 -7.12 26.72
C PRO A 189 -15.81 -7.44 25.27
N GLU A 190 -16.83 -6.80 24.70
CA GLU A 190 -17.29 -6.96 23.32
C GLU A 190 -16.27 -6.50 22.28
N TRP A 191 -15.30 -5.65 22.65
CA TRP A 191 -14.20 -5.24 21.77
C TRP A 191 -13.03 -6.22 21.77
N GLY A 192 -13.01 -7.18 22.71
CA GLY A 192 -12.00 -8.23 22.78
C GLY A 192 -10.60 -7.75 23.18
N GLN A 193 -9.58 -8.39 22.61
CA GLN A 193 -8.17 -8.03 22.84
C GLN A 193 -7.78 -6.78 22.06
N PHE A 194 -6.80 -6.04 22.57
CA PHE A 194 -6.25 -4.89 21.84
C PHE A 194 -5.49 -5.34 20.60
N LYS A 195 -5.75 -4.65 19.48
CA LYS A 195 -5.22 -4.97 18.15
C LYS A 195 -4.59 -3.72 17.55
N LEU A 196 -3.28 -3.75 17.30
CA LEU A 196 -2.56 -2.66 16.66
C LEU A 196 -2.38 -2.91 15.16
N GLY A 197 -2.77 -1.94 14.34
CA GLY A 197 -2.41 -1.85 12.93
C GLY A 197 -1.12 -1.07 12.77
N LYS A 198 -0.09 -1.71 12.25
CA LYS A 198 1.21 -1.08 12.00
C LYS A 198 1.77 -1.63 10.70
N THR A 199 2.32 -0.78 9.86
CA THR A 199 2.96 -1.19 8.61
C THR A 199 4.39 -1.68 8.83
N ASN A 200 4.98 -2.31 7.83
CA ASN A 200 6.35 -2.83 7.91
C ASN A 200 7.39 -1.69 7.83
N PRO A 201 8.26 -1.50 8.83
CA PRO A 201 9.21 -0.39 8.88
C PRO A 201 10.32 -0.46 7.84
N ASN A 202 10.51 -1.60 7.16
CA ASN A 202 11.45 -1.67 6.05
C ASN A 202 10.90 -1.04 4.76
N TYR A 203 9.60 -0.77 4.69
CA TYR A 203 8.93 -0.32 3.48
C TYR A 203 8.14 0.98 3.74
N SER A 204 7.32 0.98 4.78
CA SER A 204 6.38 2.04 5.06
C SER A 204 6.89 3.03 6.09
N THR A 205 6.67 4.32 5.83
CA THR A 205 7.09 5.42 6.72
C THR A 205 6.34 5.40 8.04
N SER A 206 5.04 5.12 8.04
CA SER A 206 4.24 5.06 9.27
C SER A 206 4.77 3.97 10.21
N GLY A 207 5.14 2.81 9.65
CA GLY A 207 5.76 1.68 10.36
C GLY A 207 7.15 2.01 10.87
N LEU A 208 7.97 2.69 10.06
CA LEU A 208 9.31 3.16 10.45
C LEU A 208 9.21 4.14 11.62
N ASN A 209 8.40 5.19 11.50
CA ASN A 209 8.19 6.20 12.53
C ASN A 209 7.59 5.58 13.80
N ALA A 210 6.63 4.65 13.67
CA ALA A 210 6.06 3.89 14.78
C ALA A 210 7.13 3.06 15.52
N THR A 211 8.02 2.40 14.78
CA THR A 211 9.10 1.60 15.36
C THR A 211 10.06 2.49 16.13
N ILE A 212 10.50 3.62 15.54
CA ILE A 212 11.37 4.57 16.23
C ILE A 212 10.69 5.14 17.48
N GLY A 213 9.40 5.49 17.38
CA GLY A 213 8.59 5.96 18.51
C GLY A 213 8.51 4.95 19.66
N ALA A 214 8.37 3.65 19.36
CA ALA A 214 8.38 2.60 20.37
C ALA A 214 9.74 2.50 21.10
N TYR A 215 10.86 2.67 20.39
CA TYR A 215 12.19 2.72 21.02
C TYR A 215 12.36 3.95 21.91
N PHE A 216 11.93 5.13 21.46
CA PHE A 216 11.94 6.34 22.30
C PHE A 216 11.07 6.18 23.55
N ALA A 217 9.91 5.55 23.42
CA ALA A 217 9.04 5.29 24.55
C ALA A 217 9.65 4.30 25.56
N ALA A 218 10.38 3.30 25.07
CA ALA A 218 11.07 2.33 25.92
C ALA A 218 12.20 2.97 26.74
N THR A 219 12.90 3.96 26.17
CA THR A 219 14.03 4.64 26.82
C THR A 219 13.60 5.87 27.62
N GLY A 220 12.42 6.43 27.34
CA GLY A 220 11.96 7.71 27.89
C GLY A 220 12.73 8.92 27.33
N THR A 221 13.50 8.75 26.25
CA THR A 221 14.22 9.85 25.60
C THR A 221 13.37 10.47 24.48
N THR A 222 13.70 11.71 24.09
CA THR A 222 13.07 12.40 22.93
C THR A 222 14.08 12.70 21.81
N SER A 223 15.36 12.42 22.07
CA SER A 223 16.49 12.55 21.16
C SER A 223 17.57 11.54 21.53
N ASP A 224 18.60 11.44 20.69
CA ASP A 224 19.88 10.78 21.04
C ASP A 224 19.79 9.29 21.39
N LEU A 225 18.86 8.54 20.78
CA LEU A 225 18.91 7.07 20.85
C LEU A 225 20.30 6.59 20.45
N THR A 226 20.88 5.74 21.28
CA THR A 226 22.21 5.17 21.08
C THR A 226 22.12 3.71 20.65
N ALA A 227 23.21 3.18 20.10
CA ALA A 227 23.27 1.75 19.82
C ALA A 227 23.17 0.88 21.08
N GLY A 228 23.54 1.40 22.26
CA GLY A 228 23.37 0.72 23.55
C GLY A 228 21.90 0.55 23.89
N ASP A 229 21.11 1.62 23.72
CA ASP A 229 19.67 1.60 24.01
C ASP A 229 18.93 0.56 23.17
N ILE A 230 19.27 0.45 21.88
CA ILE A 230 18.64 -0.54 20.98
C ILE A 230 18.98 -1.99 21.40
N ALA A 231 20.16 -2.20 21.99
CA ALA A 231 20.60 -3.52 22.43
C ALA A 231 20.14 -3.88 23.86
N ASP A 232 19.66 -2.90 24.64
CA ASP A 232 19.22 -3.13 26.01
C ASP A 232 18.06 -4.14 26.06
N ALA A 233 18.14 -5.07 27.01
CA ALA A 233 17.16 -6.15 27.12
C ALA A 233 15.74 -5.63 27.46
N ARG A 234 15.63 -4.62 28.33
CA ARG A 234 14.32 -4.05 28.71
C ARG A 234 13.71 -3.30 27.54
N THR A 235 14.51 -2.55 26.80
CA THR A 235 14.08 -1.89 25.57
C THR A 235 13.55 -2.89 24.55
N ARG A 236 14.30 -3.97 24.32
CA ARG A 236 13.90 -5.04 23.39
C ARG A 236 12.63 -5.76 23.84
N ASP A 237 12.48 -6.02 25.14
CA ASP A 237 11.27 -6.64 25.70
C ASP A 237 10.04 -5.74 25.55
N PHE A 238 10.19 -4.43 25.78
CA PHE A 238 9.11 -3.46 25.56
C PHE A 238 8.69 -3.43 24.09
N VAL A 239 9.65 -3.26 23.18
CA VAL A 239 9.38 -3.21 21.74
C VAL A 239 8.75 -4.53 21.27
N LYS A 240 9.27 -5.68 21.72
CA LYS A 240 8.66 -6.99 21.43
C LYS A 240 7.21 -7.05 21.90
N GLY A 241 6.90 -6.56 23.09
CA GLY A 241 5.52 -6.48 23.60
C GLY A 241 4.59 -5.69 22.68
N VAL A 242 5.05 -4.54 22.18
CA VAL A 242 4.33 -3.77 21.15
C VAL A 242 4.16 -4.59 19.88
N GLU A 243 5.21 -5.23 19.37
CA GLU A 243 5.16 -6.01 18.13
C GLU A 243 4.23 -7.24 18.22
N GLN A 244 4.08 -7.87 19.40
CA GLN A 244 3.17 -9.02 19.56
C GLN A 244 1.68 -8.62 19.46
N SER A 245 1.36 -7.36 19.76
CA SER A 245 0.00 -6.80 19.66
C SER A 245 -0.50 -6.60 18.22
N ILE A 246 0.43 -6.72 17.26
CA ILE A 246 0.16 -6.46 15.86
C ILE A 246 -0.64 -7.62 15.27
N VAL A 247 -1.72 -7.26 14.56
CA VAL A 247 -2.61 -8.23 13.92
C VAL A 247 -1.97 -8.85 12.66
N HIS A 248 -1.32 -8.00 11.88
CA HIS A 248 -0.43 -8.28 10.77
C HIS A 248 0.31 -6.98 10.46
N TYR A 249 1.40 -7.06 9.72
CA TYR A 249 1.98 -5.85 9.13
C TYR A 249 1.20 -5.49 7.85
N GLY A 250 1.34 -4.27 7.37
CA GLY A 250 0.82 -3.83 6.08
C GLY A 250 1.91 -3.18 5.24
N ASP A 251 1.76 -3.22 3.93
CA ASP A 251 2.59 -2.46 2.98
C ASP A 251 2.27 -0.96 3.04
N ILE A 252 0.99 -0.63 3.23
CA ILE A 252 0.48 0.74 3.35
C ILE A 252 -0.58 0.86 4.45
N SER A 253 -0.64 2.04 5.09
CA SER A 253 -1.62 2.35 6.14
C SER A 253 -3.07 2.29 5.64
N MET A 254 -3.29 2.64 4.37
CA MET A 254 -4.60 2.71 3.72
C MET A 254 -5.33 1.37 3.69
N THR A 255 -4.60 0.24 3.66
CA THR A 255 -5.20 -1.10 3.71
C THR A 255 -5.95 -1.32 5.03
N PHE A 256 -5.36 -0.92 6.16
CA PHE A 256 -6.03 -1.01 7.46
C PHE A 256 -7.25 -0.09 7.53
N LEU A 257 -7.17 1.12 6.99
CA LEU A 257 -8.28 2.07 7.01
C LEU A 257 -9.44 1.63 6.11
N GLY A 258 -9.15 1.04 4.94
CA GLY A 258 -10.16 0.46 4.07
C GLY A 258 -10.86 -0.76 4.67
N ASN A 259 -10.08 -1.65 5.31
CA ASN A 259 -10.64 -2.77 6.07
C ASN A 259 -11.50 -2.30 7.26
N LEU A 260 -11.03 -1.28 7.99
CA LEU A 260 -11.78 -0.69 9.09
C LEU A 260 -13.10 -0.06 8.61
N LEU A 261 -13.10 0.66 7.49
CA LEU A 261 -14.33 1.24 6.94
C LEU A 261 -15.35 0.15 6.58
N ARG A 262 -14.90 -0.92 5.91
CA ARG A 262 -15.76 -2.09 5.63
C ARG A 262 -16.27 -2.78 6.87
N ALA A 263 -15.45 -2.88 7.92
CA ALA A 263 -15.88 -3.42 9.20
C ALA A 263 -16.90 -2.49 9.86
N ASP A 264 -16.70 -1.17 9.78
CA ASP A 264 -17.66 -0.17 10.26
C ASP A 264 -19.01 -0.30 9.55
N ASP A 265 -19.04 -0.52 8.23
CA ASP A 265 -20.25 -0.75 7.44
C ASP A 265 -21.07 -1.96 7.91
N ARG A 266 -20.39 -2.98 8.47
CA ARG A 266 -21.01 -4.16 9.09
C ARG A 266 -21.32 -3.99 10.57
N GLY A 267 -20.89 -2.89 11.20
CA GLY A 267 -21.06 -2.66 12.64
C GLY A 267 -20.00 -3.36 13.50
N GLU A 268 -18.86 -3.71 12.90
CA GLU A 268 -17.79 -4.54 13.48
C GLU A 268 -16.46 -3.76 13.63
N SER A 269 -16.46 -2.43 13.44
CA SER A 269 -15.26 -1.58 13.49
C SER A 269 -14.41 -1.82 14.74
N MET A 270 -15.06 -1.89 15.90
CA MET A 270 -14.42 -2.09 17.20
C MET A 270 -13.88 -3.50 17.41
N ALA A 271 -14.38 -4.49 16.68
CA ALA A 271 -13.87 -5.86 16.71
C ALA A 271 -12.66 -6.04 15.75
N TYR A 272 -12.55 -5.20 14.72
CA TYR A 272 -11.47 -5.27 13.74
C TYR A 272 -10.13 -4.81 14.33
N ILE A 273 -10.03 -3.55 14.76
CA ILE A 273 -8.76 -2.93 15.16
C ILE A 273 -8.95 -1.87 16.24
N SER A 274 -7.98 -1.75 17.14
CA SER A 274 -8.05 -0.84 18.29
C SER A 274 -7.31 0.47 18.07
N ALA A 275 -6.22 0.44 17.33
CA ALA A 275 -5.44 1.60 16.93
C ALA A 275 -4.68 1.29 15.65
N ILE A 276 -4.44 2.30 14.81
CA ILE A 276 -3.58 2.19 13.63
C ILE A 276 -2.54 3.31 13.69
N THR A 277 -1.26 2.99 13.49
CA THR A 277 -0.22 4.01 13.36
C THR A 277 -0.25 4.58 11.94
N VAL A 278 -0.64 5.84 11.80
CA VAL A 278 -0.81 6.51 10.50
C VAL A 278 -0.37 7.97 10.58
N GLU A 279 -0.17 8.59 9.43
CA GLU A 279 -0.08 10.04 9.31
C GLU A 279 -1.43 10.71 9.60
N GLU A 280 -1.41 11.87 10.28
CA GLU A 280 -2.61 12.61 10.72
C GLU A 280 -3.64 12.87 9.60
N ASN A 281 -3.19 13.13 8.37
CA ASN A 281 -4.09 13.36 7.23
C ASN A 281 -4.97 12.13 6.94
N SER A 282 -4.47 10.92 7.15
CA SER A 282 -5.23 9.69 6.90
C SER A 282 -6.43 9.54 7.86
N VAL A 283 -6.37 10.14 9.06
CA VAL A 283 -7.53 10.21 9.97
C VAL A 283 -8.63 11.09 9.37
N THR A 284 -8.23 12.23 8.81
CA THR A 284 -9.15 13.15 8.11
C THR A 284 -9.79 12.46 6.91
N ASP A 285 -8.98 11.78 6.08
CA ASP A 285 -9.45 11.07 4.90
C ASP A 285 -10.43 9.96 5.24
N TYR A 286 -10.15 9.15 6.28
CA TYR A 286 -11.07 8.12 6.77
C TYR A 286 -12.39 8.72 7.28
N ASN A 287 -12.33 9.78 8.08
CA ASN A 287 -13.54 10.43 8.64
C ASN A 287 -14.43 11.07 7.56
N ARG A 288 -13.89 11.29 6.37
CA ARG A 288 -14.64 11.77 5.19
C ARG A 288 -15.14 10.64 4.28
N GLY A 289 -15.01 9.38 4.71
CA GLY A 289 -15.37 8.20 3.92
C GLY A 289 -14.39 7.90 2.79
N ASN A 290 -13.16 8.42 2.83
CA ASN A 290 -12.18 8.27 1.75
C ASN A 290 -10.85 7.67 2.22
N PRO A 291 -10.81 6.44 2.76
CA PRO A 291 -9.62 5.85 3.36
C PRO A 291 -8.44 5.65 2.39
N SER A 292 -8.66 5.78 1.07
CA SER A 292 -7.61 5.73 0.05
C SER A 292 -6.84 7.04 -0.11
N GLY A 293 -7.37 8.16 0.39
CA GLY A 293 -6.85 9.51 0.12
C GLY A 293 -6.92 9.92 -1.36
N ASN A 294 -7.57 9.14 -2.23
CA ASN A 294 -7.70 9.46 -3.65
C ASN A 294 -8.80 10.52 -3.84
N PRO A 295 -8.51 11.70 -4.40
CA PRO A 295 -9.50 12.71 -4.75
C PRO A 295 -10.70 12.16 -5.54
N ALA A 296 -10.47 11.17 -6.41
CA ALA A 296 -11.51 10.62 -7.27
C ALA A 296 -12.58 9.81 -6.51
N THR A 297 -12.24 9.22 -5.36
CA THR A 297 -13.16 8.39 -4.56
C THR A 297 -13.83 9.16 -3.43
N LEU A 298 -13.48 10.44 -3.25
CA LEU A 298 -14.08 11.29 -2.22
C LEU A 298 -15.57 11.50 -2.49
N GLY A 299 -16.41 11.12 -1.52
CA GLY A 299 -17.87 11.25 -1.60
C GLY A 299 -18.57 10.04 -2.23
N GLU A 300 -17.84 9.03 -2.71
CA GLU A 300 -18.43 7.76 -3.13
C GLU A 300 -18.98 6.95 -1.95
N HIS A 301 -18.37 7.12 -0.77
CA HIS A 301 -18.81 6.52 0.48
C HIS A 301 -19.22 7.60 1.48
N ALA A 302 -20.24 7.33 2.29
CA ALA A 302 -20.63 8.21 3.39
C ALA A 302 -19.54 8.25 4.47
N PRO A 303 -19.49 9.30 5.30
CA PRO A 303 -18.68 9.26 6.52
C PRO A 303 -18.98 8.02 7.37
N PRO A 304 -17.96 7.42 8.01
CA PRO A 304 -18.13 6.23 8.85
C PRO A 304 -19.02 6.52 10.05
N ARG A 305 -19.73 5.50 10.53
CA ARG A 305 -20.52 5.57 11.78
C ARG A 305 -19.62 5.73 12.99
N THR A 306 -18.45 5.08 12.97
CA THR A 306 -17.42 5.21 13.99
C THR A 306 -16.27 6.08 13.48
N PRO A 307 -16.19 7.36 13.88
CA PRO A 307 -15.08 8.21 13.48
C PRO A 307 -13.79 7.79 14.20
N LEU A 308 -12.66 8.07 13.56
CA LEU A 308 -11.33 7.99 14.15
C LEU A 308 -10.94 9.32 14.79
N VAL A 309 -10.06 9.25 15.80
CA VAL A 309 -9.38 10.41 16.37
C VAL A 309 -7.87 10.25 16.24
N ALA A 310 -7.19 11.37 15.96
CA ALA A 310 -5.75 11.46 15.86
C ALA A 310 -5.15 11.65 17.25
N VAL A 311 -4.75 10.56 17.89
CA VAL A 311 -4.12 10.60 19.22
C VAL A 311 -2.61 10.75 19.06
N SER A 312 -2.10 11.93 19.43
CA SER A 312 -0.65 12.15 19.49
C SER A 312 -0.04 11.29 20.60
N PRO A 313 1.02 10.51 20.33
CA PRO A 313 1.68 9.72 21.36
C PRO A 313 2.23 10.62 22.48
N LYS A 314 1.98 10.24 23.74
CA LYS A 314 2.44 10.97 24.93
C LYS A 314 3.95 11.23 24.94
N GLU A 315 4.73 10.29 24.42
CA GLU A 315 6.20 10.38 24.36
C GLU A 315 6.71 11.34 23.26
N GLY A 316 5.83 11.77 22.35
CA GLY A 316 6.16 12.55 21.17
C GLY A 316 6.08 11.74 19.88
N THR A 317 6.25 12.43 18.74
CA THR A 317 6.09 11.83 17.42
C THR A 317 7.11 12.34 16.39
N LEU A 318 7.26 11.57 15.32
CA LEU A 318 8.00 11.96 14.12
C LEU A 318 7.04 12.52 13.06
N PHE A 319 7.55 13.39 12.21
CA PHE A 319 6.81 13.93 11.08
C PHE A 319 7.22 13.24 9.78
N SER A 320 6.22 12.81 9.01
CA SER A 320 6.37 12.52 7.59
C SER A 320 6.40 13.87 6.86
N ASP A 321 7.60 14.31 6.46
CA ASP A 321 7.87 15.65 5.90
C ASP A 321 7.92 15.66 4.36
N HIS A 322 7.62 14.52 3.73
CA HIS A 322 7.49 14.32 2.29
C HIS A 322 8.53 15.11 1.47
N PRO A 323 9.83 14.91 1.69
CA PRO A 323 10.82 15.80 1.13
C PRO A 323 10.88 15.71 -0.40
N TYR A 324 11.30 16.78 -1.06
CA TYR A 324 11.66 16.80 -2.47
C TYR A 324 13.18 16.66 -2.59
N VAL A 325 13.65 15.55 -3.16
CA VAL A 325 15.08 15.20 -3.20
C VAL A 325 15.57 15.07 -4.65
N PRO A 326 16.17 16.13 -5.22
CA PRO A 326 16.84 16.08 -6.50
C PRO A 326 17.97 15.04 -6.52
N LEU A 327 18.03 14.21 -7.57
CA LEU A 327 19.09 13.22 -7.77
C LEU A 327 20.24 13.80 -8.61
N THR A 328 21.46 13.33 -8.37
CA THR A 328 22.70 13.99 -8.83
C THR A 328 23.01 13.83 -10.32
N TRP A 329 22.26 13.00 -11.05
CA TRP A 329 22.50 12.67 -12.45
C TRP A 329 21.67 13.48 -13.46
N MET A 330 20.89 14.47 -13.01
CA MET A 330 20.15 15.36 -13.90
C MET A 330 21.09 16.27 -14.70
N ASP A 331 20.76 16.47 -15.98
CA ASP A 331 21.37 17.54 -16.77
C ASP A 331 20.81 18.93 -16.36
N PRO A 332 21.43 20.04 -16.80
CA PRO A 332 21.00 21.38 -16.39
C PRO A 332 19.55 21.73 -16.74
N ALA A 333 19.01 21.21 -17.85
CA ALA A 333 17.65 21.52 -18.27
C ALA A 333 16.62 20.83 -17.37
N ARG A 334 16.83 19.53 -17.08
CA ARG A 334 16.00 18.79 -16.13
C ARG A 334 16.11 19.35 -14.72
N LYS A 335 17.32 19.76 -14.30
CA LYS A 335 17.50 20.42 -13.00
C LYS A 335 16.70 21.72 -12.89
N ALA A 336 16.70 22.57 -13.92
CA ALA A 336 15.91 23.79 -13.93
C ALA A 336 14.40 23.52 -13.81
N VAL A 337 13.90 22.49 -14.50
CA VAL A 337 12.49 22.05 -14.37
C VAL A 337 12.18 21.52 -12.97
N ALA A 338 13.09 20.76 -12.36
CA ALA A 338 12.91 20.24 -11.00
C ALA A 338 12.88 21.36 -9.95
N ASP A 339 13.79 22.35 -10.06
CA ASP A 339 13.84 23.49 -9.15
C ASP A 339 12.60 24.40 -9.29
N ASP A 340 12.09 24.62 -10.52
CA ASP A 340 10.83 25.36 -10.75
C ASP A 340 9.60 24.56 -10.26
N PHE A 341 9.59 23.24 -10.43
CA PHE A 341 8.50 22.40 -9.93
C PHE A 341 8.43 22.41 -8.40
N LEU A 342 9.56 22.38 -7.69
CA LEU A 342 9.59 22.56 -6.23
C LEU A 342 9.00 23.93 -5.82
N THR A 343 9.37 24.99 -6.53
CA THR A 343 8.81 26.33 -6.31
C THR A 343 7.29 26.34 -6.52
N TYR A 344 6.80 25.64 -7.54
CA TYR A 344 5.36 25.48 -7.78
C TYR A 344 4.66 24.67 -6.69
N LEU A 345 5.29 23.61 -6.17
CA LEU A 345 4.76 22.82 -5.05
C LEU A 345 4.56 23.66 -3.78
N HIS A 346 5.42 24.66 -3.55
CA HIS A 346 5.30 25.60 -2.43
C HIS A 346 4.36 26.79 -2.70
N SER A 347 3.77 26.89 -3.89
CA SER A 347 2.83 27.96 -4.19
C SER A 347 1.55 27.84 -3.36
N ALA A 348 0.95 28.98 -2.99
CA ALA A 348 -0.25 29.02 -2.16
C ALA A 348 -1.42 28.16 -2.71
N PRO A 349 -1.72 28.12 -4.02
CA PRO A 349 -2.77 27.26 -4.55
C PRO A 349 -2.49 25.76 -4.37
N VAL A 350 -1.24 25.33 -4.53
CA VAL A 350 -0.85 23.93 -4.36
C VAL A 350 -0.86 23.54 -2.88
N GLN A 351 -0.35 24.40 -2.01
CA GLN A 351 -0.41 24.18 -0.56
C GLN A 351 -1.85 24.12 -0.04
N ALA A 352 -2.73 25.01 -0.51
CA ALA A 352 -4.15 24.96 -0.16
C ALA A 352 -4.81 23.64 -0.61
N ARG A 353 -4.37 23.06 -1.75
CA ARG A 353 -4.85 21.75 -2.20
C ARG A 353 -4.41 20.65 -1.25
N PHE A 354 -3.14 20.55 -0.89
CA PHE A 354 -2.70 19.55 0.09
C PHE A 354 -3.43 19.70 1.43
N GLN A 355 -3.59 20.94 1.90
CA GLN A 355 -4.30 21.26 3.13
C GLN A 355 -5.79 20.89 3.11
N SER A 356 -6.45 20.86 1.94
CA SER A 356 -7.83 20.38 1.81
C SER A 356 -7.97 18.86 1.93
N TYR A 357 -6.85 18.13 1.94
CA TYR A 357 -6.73 16.70 2.22
C TYR A 357 -6.02 16.42 3.56
N GLY A 358 -6.06 17.36 4.49
CA GLY A 358 -5.59 17.14 5.87
C GLY A 358 -4.08 17.22 6.08
N TYR A 359 -3.28 17.43 5.03
CA TYR A 359 -1.86 17.71 5.18
C TYR A 359 -1.62 19.05 5.87
N ARG A 360 -0.52 19.14 6.61
CA ARG A 360 0.05 20.43 7.02
C ARG A 360 0.93 20.95 5.89
N GLY A 361 1.03 22.27 5.77
CA GLY A 361 1.89 22.89 4.76
C GLY A 361 3.37 22.52 4.96
N PHE A 362 4.21 22.85 3.97
CA PHE A 362 5.68 22.71 4.12
C PHE A 362 6.25 23.50 5.31
N ASP A 363 5.52 24.52 5.77
CA ASP A 363 5.83 25.35 6.93
C ASP A 363 5.18 24.86 8.24
N GLY A 364 4.52 23.69 8.21
CA GLY A 364 3.85 23.07 9.34
C GLY A 364 2.46 23.64 9.66
N LYS A 365 1.95 24.61 8.89
CA LYS A 365 0.63 25.19 9.14
C LYS A 365 -0.51 24.22 8.84
N LEU A 366 -1.48 24.18 9.74
CA LEU A 366 -2.71 23.43 9.62
C LEU A 366 -3.57 23.91 8.44
N GLY A 367 -4.19 22.96 7.75
CA GLY A 367 -5.23 23.21 6.76
C GLY A 367 -6.63 23.31 7.36
N PRO A 368 -7.65 23.65 6.56
CA PRO A 368 -9.04 23.79 7.02
C PRO A 368 -9.66 22.47 7.49
N GLN A 369 -9.08 21.32 7.13
CA GLN A 369 -9.57 20.01 7.56
C GLN A 369 -9.10 19.59 8.96
N ALA A 370 -8.15 20.32 9.56
CA ALA A 370 -7.74 20.07 10.93
C ALA A 370 -8.82 20.58 11.89
N THR A 371 -9.82 19.75 12.15
CA THR A 371 -10.96 20.04 13.03
C THR A 371 -11.24 18.85 13.94
N ARG A 372 -11.87 19.12 15.09
CA ARG A 372 -12.26 18.07 16.05
C ARG A 372 -13.27 17.08 15.46
N GLU A 373 -14.10 17.54 14.51
CA GLU A 373 -15.03 16.69 13.76
C GLU A 373 -14.29 15.70 12.86
N ASN A 374 -13.21 16.14 12.22
CA ASN A 374 -12.31 15.27 11.46
C ASN A 374 -11.31 14.51 12.35
N GLY A 375 -11.51 14.49 13.66
CA GLY A 375 -10.68 13.73 14.60
C GLY A 375 -9.35 14.39 14.97
N VAL A 376 -9.08 15.61 14.52
CA VAL A 376 -7.84 16.36 14.79
C VAL A 376 -8.08 17.40 15.88
N ILE A 377 -7.17 17.53 16.84
CA ILE A 377 -7.19 18.60 17.83
C ILE A 377 -6.27 19.74 17.33
N PRO A 378 -6.80 20.86 16.81
CA PRO A 378 -5.98 21.86 16.12
C PRO A 378 -5.02 22.58 17.06
N ASP A 379 -5.42 22.71 18.33
CA ASP A 379 -4.69 23.34 19.42
C ASP A 379 -3.84 22.35 20.25
N ALA A 380 -3.69 21.11 19.79
CA ALA A 380 -2.85 20.13 20.48
C ALA A 380 -1.38 20.52 20.42
N THR A 381 -0.70 20.41 21.56
CA THR A 381 0.76 20.49 21.62
C THR A 381 1.35 19.16 21.17
N ILE A 382 2.15 19.17 20.10
CA ILE A 382 2.83 17.99 19.57
C ILE A 382 4.30 18.08 19.93
N THR A 383 4.78 17.14 20.76
CA THR A 383 6.22 16.97 21.02
C THR A 383 6.86 16.27 19.83
N THR A 384 7.86 16.90 19.21
CA THR A 384 8.60 16.32 18.08
C THR A 384 9.79 15.50 18.58
N LEU A 385 9.92 14.27 18.08
CA LEU A 385 11.08 13.41 18.30
C LEU A 385 12.16 13.72 17.26
N ASN A 386 13.42 13.70 17.68
CA ASN A 386 14.54 13.85 16.76
C ASN A 386 14.84 12.52 16.07
N LEU A 387 15.06 12.56 14.76
CA LEU A 387 15.45 11.36 14.02
C LEU A 387 16.80 10.82 14.57
N PRO A 388 16.90 9.50 14.85
CA PRO A 388 18.18 8.90 15.25
C PRO A 388 19.27 9.05 14.19
N THR A 389 20.53 8.91 14.61
CA THR A 389 21.66 8.90 13.67
C THR A 389 21.53 7.74 12.66
N PRO A 390 22.13 7.83 11.46
CA PRO A 390 21.97 6.80 10.44
C PRO A 390 22.34 5.38 10.93
N THR A 391 23.44 5.24 11.68
CA THR A 391 23.87 3.96 12.27
C THR A 391 22.86 3.41 13.27
N VAL A 392 22.27 4.26 14.12
CA VAL A 392 21.27 3.85 15.10
C VAL A 392 19.97 3.46 14.40
N LEU A 393 19.57 4.19 13.37
CA LEU A 393 18.37 3.91 12.59
C LEU A 393 18.46 2.56 11.86
N ASP A 394 19.61 2.22 11.27
CA ASP A 394 19.86 0.88 10.71
C ASP A 394 19.75 -0.21 11.79
N LYS A 395 20.29 0.05 12.99
CA LYS A 395 20.20 -0.88 14.12
C LYS A 395 18.77 -1.06 14.63
N VAL A 396 17.94 -0.01 14.62
CA VAL A 396 16.51 -0.08 14.95
C VAL A 396 15.81 -1.06 14.00
N LEU A 397 16.05 -0.96 12.69
CA LEU A 397 15.44 -1.85 11.70
C LEU A 397 15.90 -3.31 11.85
N ARG A 398 17.19 -3.54 12.10
CA ARG A 398 17.71 -4.89 12.38
C ARG A 398 17.15 -5.47 13.67
N SER A 399 17.06 -4.67 14.73
CA SER A 399 16.48 -5.14 15.98
C SER A 399 14.98 -5.41 15.82
N TRP A 400 14.25 -4.60 15.05
CA TRP A 400 12.85 -4.89 14.74
C TRP A 400 12.69 -6.22 14.00
N SER A 401 13.56 -6.52 13.03
CA SER A 401 13.47 -7.79 12.28
C SER A 401 13.66 -9.03 13.16
N GLU A 402 14.27 -8.89 14.35
CA GLU A 402 14.39 -9.94 15.38
C GLU A 402 13.20 -9.98 16.36
N LEU A 403 12.54 -8.85 16.61
CA LEU A 403 11.47 -8.70 17.61
C LEU A 403 10.06 -8.79 17.03
N ARG A 404 9.91 -8.65 15.71
CA ARG A 404 8.63 -8.75 15.02
C ARG A 404 7.90 -10.06 15.31
N LYS A 405 6.58 -10.04 15.17
CA LYS A 405 5.75 -11.25 15.27
C LYS A 405 6.18 -12.24 14.18
N ARG A 406 6.25 -13.52 14.53
CA ARG A 406 6.59 -14.58 13.57
C ARG A 406 5.47 -14.76 12.55
N ALA A 407 5.79 -15.34 11.41
CA ALA A 407 4.82 -15.64 10.37
C ALA A 407 4.71 -17.15 10.10
N ASN A 408 3.48 -17.61 9.90
CA ASN A 408 3.11 -18.91 9.36
C ASN A 408 2.38 -18.66 8.04
N VAL A 409 3.05 -18.91 6.91
CA VAL A 409 2.54 -18.56 5.58
C VAL A 409 2.45 -19.82 4.71
N LEU A 410 1.30 -20.01 4.08
CA LEU A 410 1.15 -20.99 3.00
C LEU A 410 1.13 -20.27 1.66
N ILE A 411 2.15 -20.48 0.82
CA ILE A 411 2.18 -19.98 -0.55
C ILE A 411 1.46 -20.99 -1.44
N VAL A 412 0.46 -20.53 -2.19
CA VAL A 412 -0.34 -21.34 -3.10
C VAL A 412 -0.17 -20.80 -4.50
N VAL A 413 0.43 -21.59 -5.39
CA VAL A 413 0.77 -21.17 -6.76
C VAL A 413 -0.15 -21.83 -7.77
N ASP A 414 -0.82 -21.01 -8.56
CA ASP A 414 -1.56 -21.46 -9.75
C ASP A 414 -0.58 -21.96 -10.80
N LYS A 415 -0.83 -23.17 -11.27
CA LYS A 415 -0.11 -23.76 -12.39
C LYS A 415 -1.07 -24.24 -13.48
N SER A 416 -2.24 -23.64 -13.60
CA SER A 416 -3.19 -23.88 -14.69
C SER A 416 -2.59 -23.52 -16.05
N GLY A 417 -3.21 -23.99 -17.13
CA GLY A 417 -2.72 -23.75 -18.49
C GLY A 417 -2.65 -22.27 -18.89
N SER A 418 -3.46 -21.38 -18.30
CA SER A 418 -3.37 -19.93 -18.56
C SER A 418 -2.03 -19.33 -18.11
N MET A 419 -1.40 -19.94 -17.10
CA MET A 419 -0.09 -19.51 -16.60
C MET A 419 1.07 -19.77 -17.59
N GLU A 420 0.85 -20.55 -18.66
CA GLU A 420 1.78 -20.67 -19.80
C GLU A 420 1.79 -19.45 -20.71
N GLU A 421 0.75 -18.61 -20.66
CA GLU A 421 0.67 -17.42 -21.51
C GLU A 421 1.81 -16.44 -21.20
N GLU A 422 2.30 -15.78 -22.25
CA GLU A 422 3.35 -14.78 -22.13
C GLU A 422 2.84 -13.58 -21.33
N ALA A 423 3.64 -13.12 -20.37
CA ALA A 423 3.43 -11.87 -19.69
C ALA A 423 3.87 -10.71 -20.60
N ALA A 424 2.92 -9.84 -20.93
CA ALA A 424 3.07 -8.80 -21.94
C ALA A 424 4.38 -8.00 -21.78
N GLY A 425 5.18 -7.99 -22.85
CA GLY A 425 6.41 -7.18 -22.92
C GLY A 425 7.64 -7.78 -22.25
N THR A 426 7.59 -9.03 -21.77
CA THR A 426 8.73 -9.68 -21.09
C THR A 426 9.37 -10.83 -21.85
N GLY A 427 8.63 -11.49 -22.76
CA GLY A 427 9.10 -12.72 -23.40
C GLY A 427 9.14 -13.95 -22.47
N GLU A 428 8.58 -13.85 -21.26
CA GLU A 428 8.49 -14.94 -20.28
C GLU A 428 7.03 -15.28 -19.97
N SER A 429 6.73 -16.52 -19.56
CA SER A 429 5.39 -16.90 -19.15
C SER A 429 5.04 -16.33 -17.76
N ARG A 430 3.75 -16.17 -17.48
CA ARG A 430 3.26 -15.75 -16.15
C ARG A 430 3.77 -16.67 -15.04
N LEU A 431 3.84 -17.98 -15.28
CA LEU A 431 4.38 -18.94 -14.32
C LEU A 431 5.86 -18.70 -14.03
N GLU A 432 6.69 -18.46 -15.05
CA GLU A 432 8.12 -18.21 -14.83
C GLU A 432 8.37 -16.92 -14.03
N LEU A 433 7.60 -15.86 -14.31
CA LEU A 433 7.66 -14.65 -13.50
C LEU A 433 7.21 -14.89 -12.05
N ALA A 434 6.10 -15.60 -11.84
CA ALA A 434 5.61 -15.95 -10.51
C ALA A 434 6.65 -16.78 -9.71
N LYS A 435 7.31 -17.74 -10.37
CA LYS A 435 8.40 -18.55 -9.78
C LYS A 435 9.56 -17.68 -9.35
N LYS A 436 10.07 -16.82 -10.25
CA LYS A 436 11.20 -15.92 -9.96
C LYS A 436 10.90 -15.00 -8.79
N ALA A 437 9.74 -14.35 -8.81
CA ALA A 437 9.36 -13.41 -7.77
C ALA A 437 9.11 -14.08 -6.42
N ALA A 438 8.49 -15.27 -6.39
CA ALA A 438 8.36 -16.07 -5.17
C ALA A 438 9.73 -16.48 -4.60
N ILE A 439 10.65 -16.97 -5.45
CA ILE A 439 12.02 -17.34 -5.05
C ILE A 439 12.80 -16.14 -4.52
N ASN A 440 12.70 -14.99 -5.20
CA ASN A 440 13.35 -13.73 -4.80
C ASN A 440 12.80 -13.18 -3.48
N ALA A 441 11.55 -13.52 -3.13
CA ALA A 441 10.92 -13.10 -1.89
C ALA A 441 11.24 -13.99 -0.69
N LEU A 442 11.65 -15.27 -0.89
CA LEU A 442 11.98 -16.19 0.21
C LEU A 442 13.00 -15.65 1.22
N PRO A 443 14.08 -14.93 0.83
CA PRO A 443 15.03 -14.33 1.78
C PRO A 443 14.44 -13.22 2.67
N GLN A 444 13.24 -12.72 2.39
CA GLN A 444 12.58 -11.71 3.21
C GLN A 444 11.94 -12.31 4.48
N PHE A 445 11.69 -13.62 4.49
CA PHE A 445 11.28 -14.35 5.69
C PHE A 445 12.47 -14.54 6.64
N ARG A 446 12.17 -14.56 7.94
CA ARG A 446 13.15 -14.97 8.95
C ARG A 446 13.34 -16.47 8.91
N GLY A 447 14.51 -16.93 9.34
CA GLY A 447 14.82 -18.36 9.42
C GLY A 447 13.85 -19.16 10.31
N ASP A 448 13.23 -18.51 11.30
CA ASP A 448 12.25 -19.10 12.24
C ASP A 448 10.79 -18.87 11.85
N ASP A 449 10.50 -18.12 10.77
CA ASP A 449 9.18 -18.11 10.16
C ASP A 449 8.89 -19.46 9.52
N LYS A 450 7.63 -19.87 9.50
CA LYS A 450 7.19 -21.11 8.87
C LYS A 450 6.55 -20.82 7.53
N VAL A 451 7.02 -21.48 6.48
CA VAL A 451 6.47 -21.34 5.13
C VAL A 451 6.10 -22.72 4.60
N GLY A 452 5.00 -22.84 3.87
CA GLY A 452 4.65 -24.03 3.09
C GLY A 452 4.41 -23.66 1.64
N LEU A 453 4.45 -24.66 0.76
CA LEU A 453 4.20 -24.49 -0.66
C LEU A 453 3.17 -25.50 -1.16
N TRP A 454 2.08 -24.99 -1.70
CA TRP A 454 1.12 -25.75 -2.49
C TRP A 454 1.15 -25.28 -3.94
N ALA A 455 0.88 -26.20 -4.87
CA ALA A 455 0.55 -25.86 -6.24
C ALA A 455 -0.86 -26.35 -6.55
N PHE A 456 -1.58 -25.63 -7.39
CA PHE A 456 -2.96 -25.98 -7.71
C PHE A 456 -3.28 -25.84 -9.20
N SER A 457 -4.08 -26.78 -9.68
CA SER A 457 -4.82 -26.80 -10.94
C SER A 457 -5.78 -28.01 -10.89
N THR A 458 -6.77 -28.14 -11.77
CA THR A 458 -7.80 -29.18 -11.62
C THR A 458 -7.21 -30.60 -11.49
N ARG A 459 -7.71 -31.40 -10.54
CA ARG A 459 -7.34 -32.83 -10.31
C ARG A 459 -5.83 -33.09 -10.13
N GLN A 460 -5.20 -32.40 -9.19
CA GLN A 460 -3.79 -32.65 -8.81
C GLN A 460 -3.56 -33.93 -8.02
N ASP A 461 -4.52 -34.31 -7.18
CA ASP A 461 -4.43 -35.48 -6.31
C ASP A 461 -5.81 -36.12 -6.17
N GLY A 462 -6.12 -37.07 -7.07
CA GLY A 462 -7.48 -37.61 -7.23
C GLY A 462 -8.47 -36.51 -7.60
N ASP A 463 -9.47 -36.28 -6.75
CA ASP A 463 -10.49 -35.25 -6.92
C ASP A 463 -10.07 -33.87 -6.35
N ARG A 464 -8.90 -33.75 -5.73
CA ARG A 464 -8.39 -32.48 -5.19
C ARG A 464 -7.74 -31.65 -6.29
N ASP A 465 -7.98 -30.35 -6.27
CA ASP A 465 -7.39 -29.40 -7.23
C ASP A 465 -6.06 -28.81 -6.78
N TYR A 466 -5.48 -29.33 -5.71
CA TYR A 466 -4.23 -28.85 -5.14
C TYR A 466 -3.34 -30.01 -4.68
N ARG A 467 -2.04 -29.75 -4.59
CA ARG A 467 -1.04 -30.65 -4.04
C ARG A 467 -0.12 -29.89 -3.09
N GLU A 468 0.10 -30.48 -1.92
CA GLU A 468 1.16 -30.03 -1.02
C GLU A 468 2.52 -30.48 -1.58
N LEU A 469 3.38 -29.51 -1.91
CA LEU A 469 4.74 -29.75 -2.41
C LEU A 469 5.74 -29.73 -1.26
N VAL A 470 5.62 -28.70 -0.41
CA VAL A 470 6.46 -28.55 0.78
C VAL A 470 5.56 -28.29 1.99
N PRO A 471 5.56 -29.17 3.01
CA PRO A 471 4.83 -28.94 4.26
C PRO A 471 5.29 -27.66 4.96
N VAL A 472 4.38 -27.02 5.70
CA VAL A 472 4.69 -25.81 6.48
C VAL A 472 5.72 -26.11 7.58
N ASP A 473 6.92 -25.56 7.45
CA ASP A 473 8.03 -25.68 8.41
C ASP A 473 8.95 -24.45 8.34
N SER A 474 9.91 -24.36 9.27
CA SER A 474 10.80 -23.20 9.38
C SER A 474 11.63 -22.98 8.10
N VAL A 475 11.69 -21.75 7.58
CA VAL A 475 12.42 -21.41 6.34
C VAL A 475 13.88 -21.84 6.40
N SER A 476 14.52 -21.75 7.56
CA SER A 476 15.91 -22.22 7.75
C SER A 476 16.10 -23.71 7.44
N LYS A 477 15.07 -24.53 7.61
CA LYS A 477 15.08 -25.97 7.38
C LYS A 477 14.69 -26.35 5.95
N ILE A 478 13.69 -25.67 5.39
CA ILE A 478 13.07 -26.07 4.11
C ILE A 478 13.32 -25.10 2.95
N GLY A 479 14.08 -24.02 3.17
CA GLY A 479 14.35 -22.99 2.16
C GLY A 479 14.88 -23.53 0.82
N PRO A 480 15.84 -24.49 0.79
CA PRO A 480 16.26 -25.14 -0.46
C PRO A 480 15.12 -25.88 -1.16
N ALA A 481 14.35 -26.69 -0.43
CA ALA A 481 13.22 -27.42 -0.99
C ALA A 481 12.13 -26.50 -1.57
N LEU A 482 11.85 -25.37 -0.91
CA LEU A 482 10.93 -24.35 -1.44
C LEU A 482 11.42 -23.80 -2.80
N ARG A 483 12.72 -23.50 -2.93
CA ARG A 483 13.30 -22.99 -4.19
C ARG A 483 13.25 -24.04 -5.30
N ASP A 484 13.60 -25.28 -4.98
CA ASP A 484 13.66 -26.37 -5.95
C ASP A 484 12.25 -26.72 -6.47
N GLU A 485 11.27 -26.85 -5.58
CA GLU A 485 9.88 -27.12 -5.96
C GLU A 485 9.25 -25.96 -6.73
N LEU A 486 9.50 -24.71 -6.33
CA LEU A 486 9.08 -23.53 -7.12
C LEU A 486 9.70 -23.56 -8.52
N GLY A 487 11.01 -23.78 -8.61
CA GLY A 487 11.74 -23.83 -9.89
C GLY A 487 11.28 -24.95 -10.81
N GLY A 488 10.78 -26.06 -10.25
CA GLY A 488 10.27 -27.23 -10.97
C GLY A 488 8.80 -27.14 -11.42
N LEU A 489 8.06 -26.09 -11.05
CA LEU A 489 6.66 -25.95 -11.47
C LEU A 489 6.54 -25.83 -12.99
N THR A 490 5.61 -26.61 -13.55
CA THR A 490 5.17 -26.57 -14.94
C THR A 490 3.67 -26.35 -15.02
N ALA A 491 3.20 -25.57 -15.99
CA ALA A 491 1.78 -25.27 -16.12
C ALA A 491 1.01 -26.45 -16.76
N GLY A 492 -0.30 -26.47 -16.54
CA GLY A 492 -1.23 -27.46 -17.07
C GLY A 492 -2.47 -27.69 -16.20
N GLY A 493 -3.57 -28.11 -16.85
CA GLY A 493 -4.88 -28.29 -16.21
C GLY A 493 -5.71 -27.00 -16.17
N GLY A 494 -6.92 -27.08 -15.64
CA GLY A 494 -7.80 -25.91 -15.44
C GLY A 494 -7.65 -25.30 -14.05
N THR A 495 -8.46 -24.28 -13.75
CA THR A 495 -8.34 -23.48 -12.52
C THR A 495 -9.37 -23.87 -11.44
N GLY A 496 -8.94 -24.57 -10.38
CA GLY A 496 -9.75 -24.97 -9.23
C GLY A 496 -9.64 -24.02 -8.03
N LEU A 497 -9.89 -22.72 -8.25
CA LEU A 497 -9.58 -21.64 -7.31
C LEU A 497 -10.34 -21.74 -5.98
N TYR A 498 -11.67 -21.92 -6.02
CA TYR A 498 -12.49 -21.79 -4.80
C TYR A 498 -12.28 -22.93 -3.81
N ASP A 499 -12.26 -24.18 -4.29
CA ASP A 499 -12.03 -25.36 -3.46
C ASP A 499 -10.62 -25.34 -2.87
N THR A 500 -9.62 -24.92 -3.66
CA THR A 500 -8.24 -24.77 -3.18
C THR A 500 -8.11 -23.68 -2.12
N THR A 501 -8.74 -22.52 -2.33
CA THR A 501 -8.73 -21.41 -1.37
C THR A 501 -9.26 -21.87 -0.02
N LEU A 502 -10.40 -22.55 -0.03
CA LEU A 502 -11.01 -23.07 1.18
C LEU A 502 -10.10 -24.09 1.88
N ALA A 503 -9.55 -25.05 1.14
CA ALA A 503 -8.66 -26.07 1.70
C ALA A 503 -7.38 -25.47 2.30
N ALA A 504 -6.80 -24.46 1.66
CA ALA A 504 -5.60 -23.76 2.15
C ALA A 504 -5.90 -23.01 3.46
N VAL A 505 -7.02 -22.30 3.52
CA VAL A 505 -7.46 -21.60 4.74
C VAL A 505 -7.73 -22.59 5.88
N GLU A 506 -8.39 -23.71 5.60
CA GLU A 506 -8.64 -24.75 6.61
C GLU A 506 -7.37 -25.42 7.12
N ARG A 507 -6.41 -25.70 6.22
CA ARG A 507 -5.10 -26.23 6.57
C ARG A 507 -4.35 -25.30 7.53
N MET A 508 -4.38 -24.00 7.25
CA MET A 508 -3.72 -22.99 8.08
C MET A 508 -4.48 -22.76 9.39
N ARG A 509 -5.81 -22.84 9.38
CA ARG A 509 -6.65 -22.76 10.59
C ARG A 509 -6.35 -23.92 11.53
N GLY A 510 -6.17 -25.13 11.01
CA GLY A 510 -5.82 -26.32 11.80
C GLY A 510 -4.40 -26.29 12.38
N ALA A 511 -3.49 -25.48 11.82
CA ALA A 511 -2.11 -25.32 12.29
C ALA A 511 -1.83 -23.92 12.87
N ARG A 512 -2.88 -23.21 13.28
CA ARG A 512 -2.81 -21.84 13.75
C ARG A 512 -1.93 -21.73 15.00
N ASP A 513 -1.07 -20.71 15.02
CA ASP A 513 -0.31 -20.28 16.19
C ASP A 513 -0.77 -18.88 16.61
N ALA A 514 -1.24 -18.71 17.84
CA ALA A 514 -1.70 -17.41 18.35
C ALA A 514 -0.56 -16.39 18.48
N GLY A 515 0.69 -16.85 18.61
CA GLY A 515 1.90 -16.03 18.65
C GLY A 515 2.45 -15.65 17.27
N ALA A 516 1.81 -16.07 16.18
CA ALA A 516 2.24 -15.81 14.81
C ALA A 516 1.13 -15.15 13.98
N ILE A 517 1.54 -14.48 12.90
CA ILE A 517 0.65 -14.10 11.80
C ILE A 517 0.39 -15.36 10.99
N ASN A 518 -0.88 -15.75 10.81
CA ASN A 518 -1.25 -16.93 10.03
C ASN A 518 -1.90 -16.47 8.73
N ALA A 519 -1.31 -16.85 7.60
CA ALA A 519 -1.75 -16.37 6.30
C ALA A 519 -1.60 -17.38 5.16
N VAL A 520 -2.37 -17.15 4.12
CA VAL A 520 -2.27 -17.81 2.82
C VAL A 520 -1.96 -16.72 1.79
N VAL A 521 -0.92 -16.93 0.98
CA VAL A 521 -0.59 -16.08 -0.17
C VAL A 521 -0.94 -16.85 -1.42
N PHE A 522 -1.89 -16.34 -2.19
CA PHE A 522 -2.52 -17.03 -3.30
C PHE A 522 -2.17 -16.34 -4.62
N LEU A 523 -1.46 -17.04 -5.50
CA LEU A 523 -0.96 -16.52 -6.78
C LEU A 523 -1.78 -17.14 -7.90
N THR A 524 -2.49 -16.34 -8.70
CA THR A 524 -3.34 -16.88 -9.77
C THR A 524 -3.55 -15.86 -10.89
N ASP A 525 -3.66 -16.33 -12.14
CA ASP A 525 -4.04 -15.50 -13.29
C ASP A 525 -5.50 -15.72 -13.75
N GLY A 526 -6.20 -16.65 -13.08
CA GLY A 526 -7.38 -17.30 -13.64
C GLY A 526 -8.68 -17.03 -12.90
N LYS A 527 -9.79 -17.19 -13.64
CA LYS A 527 -11.13 -17.35 -13.07
C LYS A 527 -11.29 -18.78 -12.58
N ASN A 528 -12.18 -19.03 -11.63
CA ASN A 528 -12.53 -20.39 -11.29
C ASN A 528 -13.20 -21.08 -12.50
N GLU A 529 -12.60 -22.15 -13.01
CA GLU A 529 -13.04 -22.87 -14.22
C GLU A 529 -13.66 -24.24 -13.90
N LYS A 530 -13.66 -24.63 -12.62
CA LYS A 530 -14.20 -25.92 -12.20
C LYS A 530 -15.74 -25.92 -12.23
N ASN A 531 -16.30 -26.83 -13.04
CA ASN A 531 -17.73 -27.15 -13.03
C ASN A 531 -18.01 -28.14 -11.88
N GLY A 532 -18.82 -27.71 -10.90
CA GLY A 532 -19.07 -28.45 -9.65
C GLY A 532 -17.97 -28.20 -8.60
N GLY A 533 -18.36 -27.95 -7.35
CA GLY A 533 -17.47 -27.45 -6.28
C GLY A 533 -18.14 -26.32 -5.49
N SER A 534 -17.38 -25.64 -4.62
CA SER A 534 -17.85 -24.42 -3.96
C SER A 534 -18.11 -23.31 -4.99
N ASP A 535 -19.15 -22.51 -4.79
CA ASP A 535 -19.29 -21.21 -5.47
C ASP A 535 -18.66 -20.08 -4.62
N LEU A 536 -18.61 -18.87 -5.19
CA LEU A 536 -18.06 -17.70 -4.50
C LEU A 536 -18.86 -17.36 -3.24
N ALA A 537 -20.18 -17.51 -3.24
CA ALA A 537 -21.01 -17.16 -2.08
C ALA A 537 -20.74 -18.11 -0.90
N ASN A 538 -20.64 -19.40 -1.16
CA ASN A 538 -20.29 -20.42 -0.18
C ASN A 538 -18.86 -20.23 0.34
N LEU A 539 -17.91 -19.92 -0.55
CA LEU A 539 -16.54 -19.60 -0.15
C LEU A 539 -16.53 -18.42 0.82
N LEU A 540 -17.11 -17.28 0.42
CA LEU A 540 -17.12 -16.07 1.25
C LEU A 540 -17.81 -16.31 2.60
N GLY A 541 -18.87 -17.13 2.65
CA GLY A 541 -19.54 -17.47 3.91
C GLY A 541 -18.73 -18.35 4.87
N ARG A 542 -17.64 -18.98 4.41
CA ARG A 542 -16.76 -19.84 5.22
C ARG A 542 -15.42 -19.21 5.58
N LEU A 543 -15.07 -18.12 4.90
CA LEU A 543 -13.90 -17.33 5.21
C LEU A 543 -14.13 -16.49 6.47
N ASN A 544 -13.08 -16.36 7.27
CA ASN A 544 -13.10 -15.52 8.46
C ASN A 544 -11.69 -14.93 8.70
N PRO A 545 -11.56 -13.90 9.56
CA PRO A 545 -10.28 -13.22 9.79
C PRO A 545 -9.23 -14.00 10.61
N ASP A 546 -9.46 -15.27 10.98
CA ASP A 546 -8.49 -16.06 11.76
C ASP A 546 -7.22 -16.40 10.96
N VAL A 547 -7.38 -16.55 9.63
CA VAL A 547 -6.30 -16.76 8.67
C VAL A 547 -6.48 -15.74 7.57
N ARG A 548 -5.47 -14.91 7.34
CA ARG A 548 -5.52 -13.87 6.30
C ARG A 548 -5.22 -14.46 4.94
N LEU A 549 -5.96 -14.05 3.92
CA LEU A 549 -5.70 -14.39 2.54
C LEU A 549 -5.22 -13.15 1.79
N PHE A 550 -4.04 -13.25 1.20
CA PHE A 550 -3.52 -12.27 0.27
C PHE A 550 -3.52 -12.85 -1.12
N THR A 551 -4.19 -12.21 -2.07
CA THR A 551 -4.28 -12.70 -3.45
C THR A 551 -3.42 -11.84 -4.36
N ILE A 552 -2.66 -12.46 -5.26
CA ILE A 552 -1.88 -11.81 -6.31
C ILE A 552 -2.47 -12.24 -7.65
N GLY A 553 -3.12 -11.29 -8.33
CA GLY A 553 -3.70 -11.51 -9.66
C GLY A 553 -2.69 -11.24 -10.77
N TYR A 554 -2.41 -12.23 -11.62
CA TYR A 554 -1.46 -12.13 -12.73
C TYR A 554 -2.14 -11.80 -14.06
N GLY A 555 -1.57 -10.83 -14.77
CA GLY A 555 -2.04 -10.45 -16.10
C GLY A 555 -3.43 -9.79 -16.11
N GLU A 556 -3.84 -9.34 -17.29
CA GLU A 556 -5.15 -8.67 -17.48
C GLU A 556 -6.34 -9.64 -17.41
N GLY A 557 -6.09 -10.96 -17.50
CA GLY A 557 -7.11 -12.00 -17.47
C GLY A 557 -7.63 -12.35 -16.06
N ALA A 558 -6.88 -11.98 -15.02
CA ALA A 558 -7.25 -12.27 -13.64
C ALA A 558 -8.55 -11.54 -13.24
N ASP A 559 -9.44 -12.24 -12.54
CA ASP A 559 -10.65 -11.63 -11.99
C ASP A 559 -10.33 -10.87 -10.70
N GLN A 560 -9.73 -9.69 -10.85
CA GLN A 560 -9.32 -8.83 -9.74
C GLN A 560 -10.48 -8.53 -8.79
N GLY A 561 -11.70 -8.41 -9.30
CA GLY A 561 -12.89 -8.18 -8.49
C GLY A 561 -13.21 -9.36 -7.58
N VAL A 562 -13.15 -10.59 -8.11
CA VAL A 562 -13.32 -11.81 -7.31
C VAL A 562 -12.19 -11.98 -6.30
N LEU A 563 -10.92 -11.86 -6.73
CA LEU A 563 -9.75 -11.99 -5.84
C LEU A 563 -9.80 -11.00 -4.68
N LYS A 564 -10.15 -9.74 -4.97
CA LYS A 564 -10.38 -8.71 -3.95
C LYS A 564 -11.44 -9.12 -2.95
N ARG A 565 -12.60 -9.59 -3.39
CA ARG A 565 -13.67 -10.04 -2.48
C ARG A 565 -13.24 -11.20 -1.59
N ILE A 566 -12.47 -12.15 -2.12
CA ILE A 566 -11.98 -13.30 -1.35
C ILE A 566 -10.96 -12.82 -0.29
N ALA A 567 -10.00 -11.97 -0.66
CA ALA A 567 -9.02 -11.43 0.28
C ALA A 567 -9.69 -10.60 1.39
N GLU A 568 -10.60 -9.70 1.03
CA GLU A 568 -11.32 -8.82 1.95
C GLU A 568 -12.23 -9.58 2.95
N ALA A 569 -12.72 -10.77 2.60
CA ALA A 569 -13.48 -11.63 3.51
C ALA A 569 -12.65 -12.19 4.69
N THR A 570 -11.32 -12.06 4.63
CA THR A 570 -10.39 -12.52 5.67
C THR A 570 -9.60 -11.36 6.30
N ASP A 571 -10.03 -10.11 6.08
CA ASP A 571 -9.28 -8.88 6.38
C ASP A 571 -7.89 -8.82 5.73
N GLY A 572 -7.69 -9.56 4.64
CA GLY A 572 -6.48 -9.51 3.81
C GLY A 572 -6.54 -8.42 2.75
N ALA A 573 -5.65 -8.52 1.76
CA ALA A 573 -5.57 -7.58 0.63
C ALA A 573 -5.33 -8.31 -0.69
N ALA A 574 -5.87 -7.76 -1.77
CA ALA A 574 -5.57 -8.20 -3.12
C ALA A 574 -4.59 -7.26 -3.78
N TYR A 575 -3.66 -7.84 -4.53
CA TYR A 575 -2.62 -7.14 -5.25
C TYR A 575 -2.73 -7.44 -6.74
N ASP A 576 -2.68 -6.38 -7.53
CA ASP A 576 -2.72 -6.45 -8.98
C ASP A 576 -1.30 -6.48 -9.54
N SER A 577 -0.94 -7.59 -10.20
CA SER A 577 0.31 -7.77 -10.93
C SER A 577 0.07 -7.88 -12.44
N SER A 578 -0.90 -7.11 -12.97
CA SER A 578 -1.20 -7.03 -14.41
C SER A 578 -0.01 -6.54 -15.23
N ARG A 579 0.86 -5.69 -14.67
CA ARG A 579 2.12 -5.28 -15.31
C ARG A 579 3.28 -6.13 -14.83
N ALA A 580 3.95 -6.77 -15.79
CA ALA A 580 5.04 -7.70 -15.52
C ALA A 580 6.27 -7.04 -14.88
N ASP A 581 6.50 -5.74 -15.13
CA ASP A 581 7.59 -4.96 -14.53
C ASP A 581 7.37 -4.62 -13.04
N THR A 582 6.20 -4.95 -12.48
CA THR A 582 5.86 -4.68 -11.07
C THR A 582 5.85 -5.92 -10.18
N ILE A 583 6.11 -7.11 -10.73
CA ILE A 583 5.88 -8.37 -10.03
C ILE A 583 6.70 -8.51 -8.74
N ASP A 584 7.99 -8.20 -8.78
CA ASP A 584 8.86 -8.29 -7.60
C ASP A 584 8.41 -7.28 -6.51
N GLN A 585 7.89 -6.13 -6.93
CA GLN A 585 7.37 -5.10 -6.02
C GLN A 585 6.06 -5.56 -5.36
N VAL A 586 5.18 -6.22 -6.13
CA VAL A 586 3.92 -6.79 -5.62
C VAL A 586 4.20 -7.88 -4.58
N PHE A 587 5.08 -8.84 -4.88
CA PHE A 587 5.45 -9.86 -3.91
C PHE A 587 6.07 -9.27 -2.65
N THR A 588 6.98 -8.32 -2.83
CA THR A 588 7.59 -7.60 -1.71
C THR A 588 6.53 -6.91 -0.84
N SER A 589 5.50 -6.33 -1.46
CA SER A 589 4.36 -5.74 -0.75
C SER A 589 3.56 -6.79 0.02
N VAL A 590 3.29 -7.95 -0.58
CA VAL A 590 2.60 -9.05 0.10
C VAL A 590 3.42 -9.58 1.28
N ILE A 591 4.71 -9.86 1.08
CA ILE A 591 5.58 -10.36 2.16
C ILE A 591 5.78 -9.32 3.26
N SER A 592 5.68 -8.03 2.94
CA SER A 592 5.74 -6.98 3.96
C SER A 592 4.63 -7.10 5.01
N ASN A 593 3.57 -7.89 4.77
CA ASN A 593 2.53 -8.16 5.77
C ASN A 593 2.99 -9.08 6.92
N PHE A 594 4.22 -9.61 6.87
CA PHE A 594 4.74 -10.68 7.73
C PHE A 594 5.97 -10.29 8.58
#